data_AF-A0A1F8RIQ9-F1
#
_entry.id   AF-A0A1F8RIQ9-F1
#
_cell.length_a   1.000
_cell.length_b   1.000
_cell.length_c   1.000
_cell.angle_alpha   90.00
_cell.angle_beta   90.00
_cell.angle_gamma   90.00
#
_symmetry.space_group_name_H-M   'P 1'
#
loop_
_entity.id
_entity.type
_entity.pdbx_description
1 polymer ?
#
loop_
_entity_poly.entity_id
_entity_poly.type
_entity_poly.pdbx_seq_one_letter_code
_entity_poly.pdbx_strand_id
1 'polypeptide(L)'
;MQRALSDGQAVVLATVAGTRGSTPRRAGARMLLRADGSFCGTIGGGCGEAEVRLEAQDVHRDGRARLVQVDLTNEIDGDDKICGGVMDVFVERIAPPDVRQ
;
A
#
# COMPACT_ATOMS: atom_id res chain seq x y z
N MET A 1 -10.15 -6.38 -6.99
CA MET A 1 -9.10 -6.49 -8.03
C MET A 1 -9.68 -7.01 -9.33
N GLN A 2 -10.07 -8.28 -9.42
CA GLN A 2 -10.52 -8.90 -10.69
C GLN A 2 -11.62 -8.10 -11.41
N ARG A 3 -12.65 -7.66 -10.69
CA ARG A 3 -13.72 -6.84 -11.28
C ARG A 3 -13.21 -5.54 -11.93
N ALA A 4 -12.37 -4.79 -11.22
CA ALA A 4 -11.81 -3.54 -11.75
C ALA A 4 -10.98 -3.78 -13.01
N LEU A 5 -10.14 -4.82 -13.02
CA LEU A 5 -9.32 -5.18 -14.17
C LEU A 5 -10.18 -5.62 -15.37
N SER A 6 -11.25 -6.40 -15.14
CA SER A 6 -12.21 -6.78 -16.18
C SER A 6 -12.97 -5.58 -16.75
N ASP A 7 -13.21 -4.56 -15.94
CA ASP A 7 -13.87 -3.31 -16.35
C ASP A 7 -12.87 -2.32 -16.99
N GLY A 8 -11.64 -2.75 -17.31
CA GLY A 8 -10.61 -1.92 -17.94
C GLY A 8 -9.94 -0.91 -17.01
N GLN A 9 -10.16 -1.02 -15.70
CA GLN A 9 -9.63 -0.08 -14.71
C GLN A 9 -8.36 -0.64 -14.06
N ALA A 10 -7.30 0.16 -14.10
CA ALA A 10 -6.09 -0.13 -13.34
C ALA A 10 -6.34 0.03 -11.83
N VAL A 11 -5.58 -0.71 -11.03
CA VAL A 11 -5.58 -0.65 -9.57
C VAL A 11 -4.14 -0.54 -9.07
N VAL A 12 -3.96 -0.15 -7.82
CA VAL A 12 -2.65 -0.20 -7.15
C VAL A 12 -2.70 -1.23 -6.03
N LEU A 13 -1.67 -2.05 -5.93
CA LEU A 13 -1.50 -3.02 -4.88
C LEU A 13 -0.32 -2.58 -4.01
N ALA A 14 -0.59 -2.34 -2.73
CA ALA A 14 0.42 -2.15 -1.71
C ALA A 14 0.60 -3.47 -0.95
N THR A 15 1.83 -3.97 -0.87
CA THR A 15 2.18 -5.23 -0.22
C THR A 15 3.31 -5.01 0.77
N VAL A 16 3.14 -5.45 2.01
CA VAL A 16 4.24 -5.48 2.98
C VAL A 16 5.26 -6.51 2.48
N ALA A 17 6.37 -6.04 1.93
CA ALA A 17 7.45 -6.85 1.40
C ALA A 17 8.37 -7.37 2.50
N GLY A 18 8.57 -6.56 3.55
CA GLY A 18 9.44 -6.88 4.67
C GLY A 18 9.08 -6.11 5.93
N THR A 19 9.49 -6.63 7.07
CA THR A 19 9.28 -6.00 8.38
C THR A 19 10.49 -6.24 9.27
N ARG A 20 10.84 -5.25 10.09
CA ARG A 20 11.91 -5.31 11.08
C ARG A 20 11.37 -4.80 12.42
N GLY A 21 11.72 -5.44 13.53
CA GLY A 21 11.19 -5.07 14.85
C GLY A 21 9.71 -5.45 15.03
N SER A 22 9.01 -4.73 15.90
CA SER A 22 7.60 -4.99 16.20
C SER A 22 6.71 -4.19 15.25
N THR A 23 5.99 -4.87 14.35
CA THR A 23 5.10 -4.22 13.36
C THR A 23 3.68 -4.79 13.47
N PRO A 24 2.63 -4.00 13.18
CA PRO A 24 1.22 -4.43 13.35
C PRO A 24 0.81 -5.52 12.35
N ARG A 25 1.49 -5.59 11.21
CA ARG A 25 1.36 -6.67 10.22
C ARG A 25 2.73 -7.21 9.86
N ARG A 26 2.74 -8.45 9.37
CA ARG A 26 3.92 -9.13 8.83
C ARG A 26 3.95 -9.02 7.30
N ALA A 27 5.09 -9.37 6.73
CA ALA A 27 5.25 -9.54 5.29
C ALA A 27 4.12 -10.38 4.69
N GLY A 28 3.64 -9.97 3.52
CA GLY A 28 2.52 -10.57 2.81
C GLY A 28 1.16 -9.92 3.06
N ALA A 29 1.01 -9.03 4.05
CA ALA A 29 -0.19 -8.20 4.18
C ALA A 29 -0.34 -7.27 2.97
N ARG A 30 -1.57 -7.05 2.52
CA ARG A 30 -1.88 -6.32 1.28
C ARG A 30 -3.04 -5.35 1.44
N MET A 31 -2.95 -4.24 0.72
CA MET A 31 -4.00 -3.27 0.54
C MET A 31 -4.15 -2.95 -0.94
N LEU A 32 -5.38 -3.01 -1.45
CA LEU A 32 -5.72 -2.67 -2.83
C LEU A 32 -6.33 -1.27 -2.86
N LEU A 33 -5.88 -0.43 -3.78
CA LEU A 33 -6.39 0.91 -4.00
C LEU A 33 -6.93 1.05 -5.43
N ARG A 34 -8.06 1.74 -5.57
CA ARG A 34 -8.69 2.06 -6.85
C ARG A 34 -8.50 3.53 -7.19
N ALA A 35 -8.71 3.87 -8.46
CA ALA A 35 -8.62 5.23 -8.98
C ALA A 35 -9.58 6.22 -8.30
N ASP A 36 -10.73 5.73 -7.81
CA ASP A 36 -11.74 6.52 -7.10
C ASP A 36 -11.38 6.80 -5.63
N GLY A 37 -10.18 6.40 -5.19
CA GLY A 37 -9.71 6.55 -3.81
C GLY A 37 -10.26 5.51 -2.83
N SER A 38 -11.17 4.62 -3.29
CA SER A 38 -11.63 3.48 -2.49
C SER A 38 -10.52 2.43 -2.36
N PHE A 39 -10.55 1.69 -1.24
CA PHE A 39 -9.53 0.72 -0.92
C PHE A 39 -10.13 -0.51 -0.23
N CYS A 40 -9.38 -1.62 -0.24
CA CYS A 40 -9.76 -2.87 0.42
C CYS A 40 -8.52 -3.57 0.99
N GLY A 41 -8.65 -4.12 2.20
CA GLY A 41 -7.52 -4.63 2.96
C GLY A 41 -6.82 -3.54 3.77
N THR A 42 -5.78 -3.93 4.49
CA THR A 42 -4.99 -3.04 5.34
C THR A 42 -3.58 -3.60 5.45
N ILE A 43 -2.60 -2.71 5.55
CA ILE A 43 -1.21 -3.06 5.84
C ILE A 43 -0.85 -2.84 7.31
N GLY A 44 -1.77 -2.35 8.15
CA GLY A 44 -1.48 -2.07 9.56
C GLY A 44 -2.31 -0.96 10.16
N GLY A 45 -2.95 -0.12 9.34
CA GLY A 45 -3.69 1.06 9.77
C GLY A 45 -2.77 2.22 10.20
N GLY A 46 -3.38 3.29 10.71
CA GLY A 46 -2.66 4.44 11.27
C GLY A 46 -1.99 5.36 10.23
N CYS A 47 -1.06 6.18 10.71
CA CYS A 47 -0.34 7.18 9.92
C CYS A 47 0.45 6.56 8.75
N GLY A 48 1.10 5.43 8.97
CA GLY A 48 1.87 4.73 7.93
C GLY A 48 1.01 4.22 6.78
N GLU A 49 -0.24 3.82 7.05
CA GLU A 49 -1.17 3.46 5.99
C GLU A 49 -1.59 4.68 5.16
N ALA A 50 -1.77 5.84 5.80
CA ALA A 50 -2.11 7.07 5.09
C ALA A 50 -0.98 7.52 4.13
N GLU A 51 0.27 7.42 4.54
CA GLU A 51 1.44 7.71 3.70
C GLU A 51 1.50 6.79 2.47
N VAL A 52 1.37 5.47 2.68
CA VAL A 52 1.35 4.49 1.58
C VAL A 52 0.20 4.78 0.60
N ARG A 53 -0.94 5.28 1.09
CA ARG A 53 -2.07 5.64 0.21
C ARG A 53 -1.77 6.86 -0.67
N LEU A 54 -0.96 7.81 -0.20
CA LEU A 54 -0.53 8.95 -1.01
C LEU A 54 0.42 8.48 -2.12
N GLU A 55 1.44 7.70 -1.76
CA GLU A 55 2.37 7.12 -2.74
C GLU A 55 1.64 6.23 -3.76
N ALA A 56 0.62 5.49 -3.33
CA ALA A 56 -0.20 4.70 -4.23
C ALA A 56 -0.97 5.53 -5.26
N GLN A 57 -1.38 6.77 -4.95
CA GLN A 57 -1.99 7.67 -5.94
C GLN A 57 -0.96 8.10 -6.98
N ASP A 58 0.28 8.38 -6.55
CA ASP A 58 1.37 8.71 -7.47
C ASP A 58 1.72 7.53 -8.38
N VAL A 59 1.86 6.32 -7.83
CA VAL A 59 2.06 5.08 -8.60
C VAL A 59 0.90 4.82 -9.57
N HIS A 60 -0.33 5.14 -9.17
CA HIS A 60 -1.48 5.01 -10.06
C HIS A 60 -1.37 5.94 -11.28
N ARG A 61 -0.89 7.18 -11.07
CA ARG A 61 -0.76 8.21 -12.10
C ARG A 61 0.43 7.95 -13.03
N ASP A 62 1.61 7.67 -12.49
CA ASP A 62 2.85 7.57 -13.26
C ASP A 62 3.19 6.14 -13.71
N GLY A 63 2.54 5.13 -13.12
CA GLY A 63 2.75 3.71 -13.39
C GLY A 63 4.07 3.14 -12.91
N ARG A 64 4.84 3.88 -12.09
CA ARG A 64 6.15 3.47 -11.59
C ARG A 64 5.99 2.84 -10.21
N ALA A 65 6.44 1.60 -10.07
CA ALA A 65 6.44 0.92 -8.78
C ALA A 65 7.41 1.59 -7.79
N ARG A 66 7.07 1.56 -6.50
CA ARG A 66 7.83 2.20 -5.43
C ARG A 66 7.95 1.28 -4.22
N LEU A 67 9.03 1.45 -3.46
CA LEU A 67 9.19 0.83 -2.15
C LEU A 67 9.08 1.95 -1.10
N VAL A 68 8.02 1.89 -0.30
CA VAL A 68 7.71 2.88 0.75
C VAL A 68 8.13 2.29 2.08
N GLN A 69 9.02 2.97 2.79
CA GLN A 69 9.45 2.55 4.13
C GLN A 69 8.59 3.27 5.17
N VAL A 70 7.80 2.51 5.92
CA VAL A 70 7.00 3.02 7.03
C VAL A 70 7.76 2.80 8.32
N ASP A 71 8.21 3.89 8.94
CA ASP A 71 8.90 3.88 10.23
C ASP A 71 7.90 4.11 11.37
N LEU A 72 7.72 3.09 12.21
CA LEU A 72 6.82 3.11 13.36
C LEU A 72 7.59 3.24 14.67
N THR A 73 8.88 3.59 14.61
CA THR A 73 9.74 3.77 15.80
C THR A 73 9.61 5.16 16.41
N ASN A 74 9.11 6.14 15.67
CA ASN A 74 8.94 7.51 16.16
C ASN A 74 7.70 7.64 17.05
N GLU A 75 7.88 8.28 18.20
CA GLU A 75 6.79 8.76 19.05
C GLU A 75 6.00 9.82 18.28
N ILE A 76 4.79 9.46 17.85
CA ILE A 76 3.80 10.45 17.41
C ILE A 76 2.97 10.75 18.66
N ASP A 77 2.83 12.03 19.01
CA ASP A 77 2.05 12.50 20.17
C ASP A 77 0.64 11.88 20.18
N GLY A 78 0.47 10.81 20.97
CA GLY A 78 -0.78 10.07 21.11
C GLY A 78 -0.56 8.65 21.65
N ASP A 79 -1.42 8.20 22.56
CA ASP A 79 -1.41 6.89 23.25
C ASP A 79 -1.51 5.64 22.33
N ASP A 80 -1.34 5.79 21.02
CA ASP A 80 -1.47 4.72 20.05
C ASP A 80 -0.17 3.93 19.90
N LYS A 81 -0.01 2.95 20.80
CA LYS A 81 0.72 1.69 20.62
C LYS A 81 1.83 1.74 19.56
N ILE A 82 2.96 2.30 19.95
CA ILE A 82 4.20 2.34 19.16
C ILE A 82 4.61 0.91 18.86
N CYS A 83 4.29 0.45 17.66
CA CYS A 83 4.85 -0.77 17.11
C CYS A 83 6.28 -0.40 16.70
N GLY A 84 7.24 -0.44 17.63
CA GLY A 84 8.62 0.05 17.42
C GLY A 84 9.44 -0.73 16.38
N GLY A 85 9.00 -0.70 15.13
CA GLY A 85 9.57 -1.43 14.00
C GLY A 85 9.40 -0.65 12.70
N VAL A 86 9.92 -1.23 11.63
CA VAL A 86 9.92 -0.63 10.29
C VAL A 86 9.32 -1.61 9.31
N MET A 87 8.51 -1.12 8.38
CA MET A 87 7.89 -1.92 7.32
C MET A 87 8.30 -1.42 5.94
N ASP A 88 8.72 -2.34 5.09
CA ASP A 88 8.96 -2.07 3.67
C ASP A 88 7.69 -2.46 2.90
N VAL A 89 7.06 -1.50 2.23
CA VAL A 89 5.81 -1.68 1.50
C VAL A 89 6.05 -1.46 0.02
N PHE A 90 5.94 -2.52 -0.76
CA PHE A 90 6.02 -2.47 -2.21
C PHE A 90 4.69 -2.04 -2.80
N VAL A 91 4.69 -0.98 -3.60
CA VAL A 91 3.51 -0.36 -4.19
C VAL A 91 3.64 -0.44 -5.72
N GLU A 92 2.71 -1.16 -6.36
CA GLU A 92 2.73 -1.39 -7.80
C GLU A 92 1.38 -1.12 -8.45
N ARG A 93 1.40 -0.60 -9.68
CA ARG A 93 0.21 -0.45 -10.51
C ARG A 93 -0.04 -1.72 -11.30
N ILE A 94 -1.24 -2.28 -11.16
CA ILE A 94 -1.70 -3.42 -11.93
C ILE A 94 -2.72 -2.90 -12.96
N ALA A 95 -2.32 -2.93 -14.22
CA ALA A 95 -3.18 -2.58 -15.34
C ALA A 95 -3.94 -3.82 -15.86
N PRO A 96 -5.10 -3.63 -16.52
CA PRO A 96 -5.71 -4.70 -17.30
C PRO A 96 -4.70 -5.25 -18.32
N PRO A 97 -4.79 -6.53 -18.69
CA PRO A 97 -3.99 -7.06 -19.79
C PRO A 97 -4.21 -6.20 -21.03
N ASP A 98 -3.12 -5.82 -21.70
CA ASP A 98 -3.18 -4.99 -22.90
C ASP A 98 -3.79 -5.81 -24.04
N VAL A 99 -5.11 -5.67 -24.25
CA VAL A 99 -5.84 -6.35 -25.32
C VAL A 99 -5.74 -5.54 -26.61
N ARG A 100 -4.53 -5.14 -27.00
CA ARG A 100 -4.28 -4.63 -28.36
C ARG A 100 -3.96 -5.83 -29.24
N GLN A 101 -4.95 -6.28 -29.98
CA GLN A 101 -4.78 -7.01 -31.24
C GLN A 101 -5.16 -6.07 -32.39
#